data_AF-A0A914YML1-F1
#
_entry.id   AF-A0A914YML1-F1
#
_cell.length_a   1.000
_cell.length_b   1.000
_cell.length_c   1.000
_cell.angle_alpha   90.00
_cell.angle_beta   90.00
_cell.angle_gamma   90.00
#
_symmetry.space_group_name_H-M   'P 1'
#
loop_
_entity.id
_entity.type
_entity.pdbx_description
1 polymer ?
#
loop_
_entity_poly.entity_id
_entity_poly.type
_entity_poly.pdbx_seq_one_letter_code
_entity_poly.pdbx_strand_id
1 'polypeptide(L)'
;MSQKLAENSKADNNKAQIKKRQTETKDERQERLQTVAETMHKIRENETEDEKSHRLQKVAESMQTHRKNETEDEKQKRLQKVAESMQNLRDNETENEKQERLQKVAESMQKLRENETGDEMSQRLQDDKNRKALDRTIKKLEKQEKLKKERAERIEILKKVLPFVVRKGGEYKNVEPFKLGKRNKICKGCGAKHFRTEKAQKEW
;
A
#
# COMPACT_ATOMS: atom_id res chain seq x y z
N MET A 1 36.45 -53.49 -0.48
CA MET A 1 36.07 -53.90 0.89
C MET A 1 36.34 -52.80 1.93
N SER A 2 37.47 -52.08 1.83
CA SER A 2 37.87 -51.00 2.77
C SER A 2 36.92 -49.79 2.83
N GLN A 3 36.43 -49.27 1.69
CA GLN A 3 35.50 -48.13 1.68
C GLN A 3 34.16 -48.41 2.38
N LYS A 4 33.56 -49.59 2.15
CA LYS A 4 32.30 -49.99 2.79
C LYS A 4 32.43 -50.10 4.32
N LEU A 5 33.58 -50.57 4.81
CA LEU A 5 33.85 -50.64 6.25
C LEU A 5 34.01 -49.25 6.87
N ALA A 6 34.68 -48.33 6.15
CA ALA A 6 34.82 -46.94 6.59
C ALA A 6 33.48 -46.16 6.57
N GLU A 7 32.64 -46.41 5.58
CA GLU A 7 31.27 -45.84 5.50
C GLU A 7 30.38 -46.35 6.64
N ASN A 8 30.43 -47.64 6.94
CA ASN A 8 29.70 -48.23 8.06
C ASN A 8 30.17 -47.65 9.41
N SER A 9 31.48 -47.51 9.61
CA SER A 9 32.04 -46.88 10.80
C SER A 9 31.60 -45.42 10.98
N LYS A 10 31.55 -44.64 9.88
CA LYS A 10 31.03 -43.26 9.91
C LYS A 10 29.54 -43.23 10.26
N ALA A 11 28.75 -44.16 9.71
CA ALA A 11 27.33 -44.25 10.01
C ALA A 11 27.08 -44.59 11.48
N ASP A 12 27.85 -45.50 12.06
CA ASP A 12 27.71 -45.88 13.47
C ASP A 12 28.14 -44.77 14.43
N ASN A 13 29.20 -44.03 14.09
CA ASN A 13 29.60 -42.83 14.82
C ASN A 13 28.51 -41.74 14.77
N ASN A 14 27.89 -41.52 13.61
CA ASN A 14 26.80 -40.57 13.47
C ASN A 14 25.58 -40.98 14.32
N LYS A 15 25.20 -42.27 14.30
CA LYS A 15 24.12 -42.80 15.16
C LYS A 15 24.41 -42.60 16.64
N ALA A 16 25.64 -42.87 17.09
CA ALA A 16 26.03 -42.66 18.48
C ALA A 16 25.95 -41.17 18.86
N GLN A 17 26.38 -40.28 17.97
CA GLN A 17 26.30 -38.84 18.18
C GLN A 17 24.85 -38.33 18.25
N ILE A 18 23.96 -38.85 17.39
CA ILE A 18 22.53 -38.53 17.44
C ILE A 18 21.93 -38.98 18.77
N LYS A 19 22.22 -40.20 19.23
CA LYS A 19 21.74 -40.70 20.53
C LYS A 19 22.21 -39.80 21.68
N LYS A 20 23.49 -39.42 21.69
CA LYS A 20 24.03 -38.51 22.70
C LYS A 20 23.31 -37.16 22.70
N ARG A 21 22.97 -36.61 21.52
CA ARG A 21 22.20 -35.36 21.39
C ARG A 21 20.72 -35.50 21.79
N GLN A 22 20.16 -36.69 21.78
CA GLN A 22 18.77 -36.93 22.21
C GLN A 22 18.66 -37.05 23.73
N THR A 23 19.73 -37.51 24.38
CA THR A 23 19.79 -37.70 25.84
C THR A 23 20.45 -36.55 26.58
N GLU A 24 20.96 -35.53 25.88
CA GLU A 24 21.62 -34.38 26.51
C GLU A 24 20.63 -33.57 27.34
N THR A 25 21.07 -33.11 28.50
CA THR A 25 20.36 -32.13 29.31
C THR A 25 20.40 -30.74 28.64
N LYS A 26 19.57 -29.81 29.12
CA LYS A 26 19.59 -28.43 28.62
C LYS A 26 20.95 -27.75 28.82
N ASP A 27 21.58 -28.00 29.97
CA ASP A 27 22.87 -27.39 30.32
C ASP A 27 24.00 -27.96 29.46
N GLU A 28 24.07 -29.28 29.31
CA GLU A 28 25.03 -29.93 28.39
C GLU A 28 24.84 -29.47 26.94
N ARG A 29 23.58 -29.31 26.51
CA ARG A 29 23.27 -28.76 25.18
C ARG A 29 23.77 -27.34 25.03
N GLN A 30 23.57 -26.50 26.04
CA GLN A 30 23.98 -25.11 26.02
C GLN A 30 25.51 -25.00 26.01
N GLU A 31 26.20 -25.73 26.88
CA GLU A 31 27.66 -25.80 26.91
C GLU A 31 28.21 -26.24 25.56
N ARG A 32 27.68 -27.33 24.99
CA ARG A 32 28.09 -27.81 23.66
C ARG A 32 27.88 -26.77 22.57
N LEU A 33 26.75 -26.07 22.57
CA LEU A 33 26.48 -25.01 21.59
C LEU A 33 27.40 -23.81 21.78
N GLN A 34 27.72 -23.46 23.02
CA GLN A 34 28.66 -22.40 23.34
C GLN A 34 30.06 -22.73 22.84
N THR A 35 30.57 -23.94 23.10
CA THR A 35 31.87 -24.39 22.57
C THR A 35 31.90 -24.37 21.04
N VAL A 36 30.81 -24.79 20.38
CA VAL A 36 30.70 -24.71 18.91
C VAL A 36 30.71 -23.25 18.43
N ALA A 37 30.02 -22.34 19.12
CA ALA A 37 30.02 -20.93 18.77
C ALA A 37 31.41 -20.30 18.92
N GLU A 38 32.10 -20.57 20.03
CA GLU A 38 33.45 -20.07 20.32
C GLU A 38 34.48 -20.58 19.31
N THR A 39 34.42 -21.86 18.97
CA THR A 39 35.31 -22.44 17.94
C THR A 39 35.06 -21.83 16.57
N MET A 40 33.80 -21.66 16.18
CA MET A 40 33.44 -21.00 14.91
C MET A 40 33.85 -19.53 14.89
N HIS A 41 33.78 -18.82 16.03
CA HIS A 41 34.27 -17.46 16.15
C HIS A 41 35.78 -17.39 15.88
N LYS A 42 36.56 -18.23 16.56
CA LYS A 42 38.02 -18.32 16.36
C LYS A 42 38.40 -18.67 14.93
N ILE A 43 37.65 -19.57 14.28
CA ILE A 43 37.88 -19.89 12.86
C ILE A 43 37.65 -18.64 11.99
N ARG A 44 36.54 -17.92 12.21
CA ARG A 44 36.22 -16.70 11.44
C ARG A 44 37.18 -15.55 11.67
N GLU A 45 37.72 -15.40 12.89
CA GLU A 45 38.73 -14.38 13.20
C GLU A 45 40.06 -14.65 12.50
N ASN A 46 40.40 -15.92 12.29
CA ASN A 46 41.65 -16.33 11.65
C ASN A 46 41.48 -16.65 10.15
N GLU A 47 40.31 -16.42 9.57
CA GLU A 47 40.08 -16.60 8.13
C GLU A 47 40.90 -15.58 7.33
N THR A 48 41.56 -16.05 6.28
CA THR A 48 42.10 -15.18 5.23
C THR A 48 40.97 -14.56 4.40
N GLU A 49 41.26 -13.47 3.68
CA GLU A 49 40.24 -12.83 2.83
C GLU A 49 39.76 -13.77 1.71
N ASP A 50 40.64 -14.63 1.17
CA ASP A 50 40.28 -15.64 0.17
C ASP A 50 39.33 -16.70 0.75
N GLU A 51 39.62 -17.22 1.94
CA GLU A 51 38.74 -18.19 2.62
C GLU A 51 37.38 -17.58 2.95
N LYS A 52 37.37 -16.35 3.45
CA LYS A 52 36.15 -15.59 3.74
C LYS A 52 35.33 -15.34 2.47
N SER A 53 35.98 -14.92 1.38
CA SER A 53 35.33 -14.69 0.08
C SER A 53 34.70 -15.97 -0.44
N HIS A 54 35.45 -17.08 -0.45
CA HIS A 54 34.96 -18.38 -0.87
C HIS A 54 33.82 -18.90 0.02
N ARG A 55 33.89 -18.69 1.34
CA ARG A 55 32.78 -19.02 2.26
C ARG A 55 31.54 -18.20 1.95
N LEU A 56 31.67 -16.89 1.76
CA LEU A 56 30.54 -16.01 1.43
C LEU A 56 29.93 -16.37 0.08
N GLN A 57 30.74 -16.71 -0.91
CA GLN A 57 30.28 -17.21 -2.21
C GLN A 57 29.42 -18.47 -2.05
N LYS A 58 29.91 -19.48 -1.31
CA LYS A 58 29.13 -20.70 -1.04
C LYS A 58 27.81 -20.43 -0.32
N VAL A 59 27.79 -19.48 0.61
CA VAL A 59 26.55 -19.07 1.29
C VAL A 59 25.59 -18.40 0.31
N ALA A 60 26.08 -17.54 -0.58
CA ALA A 60 25.26 -16.88 -1.59
C ALA A 60 24.67 -17.90 -2.60
N GLU A 61 25.47 -18.85 -3.07
CA GLU A 61 25.03 -19.93 -3.97
C GLU A 61 23.97 -20.83 -3.33
N SER A 62 24.17 -21.20 -2.05
CA SER A 62 23.20 -21.96 -1.27
C SER A 62 21.88 -21.20 -1.12
N MET A 63 21.94 -19.91 -0.75
CA MET A 63 20.77 -19.05 -0.63
C MET A 63 20.03 -18.90 -1.96
N GLN A 64 20.76 -18.75 -3.08
CA GLN A 64 20.16 -18.67 -4.40
C GLN A 64 19.44 -19.97 -4.77
N THR A 65 20.07 -21.11 -4.49
CA THR A 65 19.47 -22.44 -4.72
C THR A 65 18.21 -22.63 -3.88
N HIS A 66 18.26 -22.26 -2.59
CA HIS A 66 17.08 -22.27 -1.72
C HIS A 66 15.95 -21.42 -2.30
N ARG A 67 16.24 -20.16 -2.67
CA ARG A 67 15.23 -19.24 -3.24
C ARG A 67 14.62 -19.73 -4.56
N LYS A 68 15.40 -20.44 -5.39
CA LYS A 68 14.89 -21.03 -6.64
C LYS A 68 13.94 -22.20 -6.38
N ASN A 69 14.13 -22.91 -5.27
CA ASN A 69 13.35 -24.09 -4.92
C ASN A 69 12.23 -23.80 -3.90
N GLU A 70 12.09 -22.54 -3.46
CA GLU A 70 11.01 -22.11 -2.57
C GLU A 70 9.63 -22.31 -3.22
N THR A 71 8.69 -22.84 -2.44
CA THR A 71 7.28 -22.83 -2.80
C THR A 71 6.73 -21.40 -2.73
N GLU A 72 5.58 -21.13 -3.39
CA GLU A 72 4.98 -19.79 -3.34
C GLU A 72 4.57 -19.41 -1.90
N ASP A 73 4.09 -20.37 -1.10
CA ASP A 73 3.77 -20.15 0.32
C ASP A 73 4.99 -19.77 1.15
N GLU A 74 6.14 -20.45 0.94
CA GLU A 74 7.39 -20.13 1.63
C GLU A 74 7.91 -18.76 1.22
N LYS A 75 7.84 -18.44 -0.07
CA LYS A 75 8.20 -17.12 -0.60
C LYS A 75 7.32 -16.03 -0.02
N GLN A 76 6.00 -16.22 0.06
CA GLN A 76 5.08 -15.27 0.68
C GLN A 76 5.40 -15.07 2.16
N LYS A 77 5.58 -16.15 2.92
CA LYS A 77 5.99 -16.08 4.35
C LYS A 77 7.31 -15.35 4.52
N ARG A 78 8.29 -15.60 3.66
CA ARG A 78 9.59 -14.91 3.69
C ARG A 78 9.43 -13.41 3.40
N LEU A 79 8.67 -13.04 2.36
CA LEU A 79 8.43 -11.64 2.02
C LEU A 79 7.66 -10.91 3.11
N GLN A 80 6.66 -11.56 3.73
CA GLN A 80 5.94 -11.01 4.87
C GLN A 80 6.88 -10.72 6.05
N LYS A 81 7.72 -11.69 6.44
CA LYS A 81 8.70 -11.49 7.51
C LYS A 81 9.68 -10.35 7.22
N VAL A 82 10.11 -10.20 5.96
CA VAL A 82 10.96 -9.08 5.55
C VAL A 82 10.22 -7.76 5.67
N ALA A 83 8.96 -7.68 5.23
CA ALA A 83 8.14 -6.48 5.35
C ALA A 83 7.90 -6.08 6.82
N GLU A 84 7.58 -7.05 7.68
CA GLU A 84 7.41 -6.85 9.13
C GLU A 84 8.70 -6.35 9.78
N SER A 85 9.84 -6.97 9.45
CA SER A 85 11.15 -6.54 9.95
C SER A 85 11.50 -5.12 9.52
N MET A 86 11.26 -4.78 8.24
CA MET A 86 11.49 -3.44 7.72
C MET A 86 10.56 -2.39 8.36
N GLN A 87 9.32 -2.76 8.65
CA GLN A 87 8.39 -1.89 9.36
C GLN A 87 8.87 -1.66 10.79
N ASN A 88 9.24 -2.72 11.51
CA ASN A 88 9.79 -2.60 12.86
C ASN A 88 11.05 -1.72 12.89
N LEU A 89 11.95 -1.86 11.91
CA LEU A 89 13.13 -1.00 11.80
C LEU A 89 12.76 0.48 11.60
N ARG A 90 11.73 0.76 10.80
CA ARG A 90 11.23 2.14 10.58
C ARG A 90 10.52 2.69 11.81
N ASP A 91 9.79 1.88 12.54
CA ASP A 91 9.07 2.33 13.74
C ASP A 91 10.02 2.65 14.90
N ASN A 92 11.21 2.02 14.90
CA ASN A 92 12.26 2.25 15.88
C ASN A 92 13.38 3.18 15.38
N GLU A 93 13.23 3.80 14.19
CA GLU A 93 14.24 4.69 13.65
C GLU A 93 14.28 6.02 14.43
N THR A 94 15.48 6.50 14.74
CA THR A 94 15.65 7.86 15.26
C THR A 94 15.39 8.89 14.15
N GLU A 95 15.06 10.13 14.53
CA GLU A 95 14.80 11.18 13.52
C GLU A 95 16.03 11.46 12.63
N ASN A 96 17.25 11.32 13.17
CA ASN A 96 18.48 11.45 12.38
C ASN A 96 18.62 10.31 11.35
N GLU A 97 18.40 9.06 11.75
CA GLU A 97 18.45 7.90 10.84
C GLU A 97 17.38 8.01 9.76
N LYS A 98 16.18 8.48 10.11
CA LYS A 98 15.11 8.76 9.16
C LYS A 98 15.51 9.81 8.13
N GLN A 99 16.08 10.93 8.58
CA GLN A 99 16.54 12.00 7.70
C GLN A 99 17.63 11.51 6.75
N GLU A 100 18.62 10.79 7.26
CA GLU A 100 19.69 10.21 6.45
C GLU A 100 19.13 9.21 5.42
N ARG A 101 18.20 8.35 5.84
CA ARG A 101 17.51 7.41 4.93
C ARG A 101 16.75 8.14 3.83
N LEU A 102 15.97 9.17 4.17
CA LEU A 102 15.21 9.95 3.19
C LEU A 102 16.13 10.71 2.23
N GLN A 103 17.25 11.25 2.72
CA GLN A 103 18.26 11.89 1.89
C GLN A 103 18.87 10.90 0.89
N LYS A 104 19.30 9.71 1.34
CA LYS A 104 19.83 8.65 0.46
C LYS A 104 18.83 8.22 -0.60
N VAL A 105 17.54 8.14 -0.24
CA VAL A 105 16.48 7.83 -1.20
C VAL A 105 16.33 8.95 -2.23
N ALA A 106 16.33 10.21 -1.81
CA ALA A 106 16.22 11.36 -2.71
C ALA A 106 17.41 11.43 -3.69
N GLU A 107 18.64 11.26 -3.19
CA GLU A 107 19.85 11.22 -4.01
C GLU A 107 19.83 10.05 -5.00
N SER A 108 19.38 8.86 -4.57
CA SER A 108 19.24 7.71 -5.45
C SER A 108 18.22 7.95 -6.56
N MET A 109 17.07 8.55 -6.22
CA MET A 109 16.04 8.91 -7.19
C MET A 109 16.52 9.99 -8.17
N GLN A 110 17.33 10.94 -7.72
CA GLN A 110 17.94 11.94 -8.59
C GLN A 110 18.89 11.27 -9.58
N LYS A 111 19.80 10.42 -9.11
CA LYS A 111 20.72 9.67 -9.98
C LYS A 111 19.99 8.79 -10.99
N LEU A 112 18.88 8.15 -10.59
CA LEU A 112 18.06 7.39 -11.53
C LEU A 112 17.49 8.29 -12.63
N ARG A 113 16.97 9.48 -12.27
CA ARG A 113 16.43 10.44 -13.24
C ARG A 113 17.48 11.01 -14.18
N GLU A 114 18.68 11.27 -13.68
CA GLU A 114 19.81 11.75 -14.49
C GLU A 114 20.25 10.72 -15.53
N ASN A 115 20.03 9.43 -15.24
CA ASN A 115 20.35 8.32 -16.14
C ASN A 115 19.13 7.78 -16.91
N GLU A 116 17.95 8.41 -16.80
CA GLU A 116 16.77 8.00 -17.57
C GLU A 116 17.00 8.21 -19.07
N THR A 117 16.63 7.22 -19.86
CA THR A 117 16.51 7.37 -21.31
C THR A 117 15.30 8.23 -21.67
N GLY A 118 15.27 8.76 -22.91
CA GLY A 118 14.13 9.58 -23.38
C GLY A 118 12.79 8.84 -23.36
N ASP A 119 12.79 7.54 -23.63
CA ASP A 119 11.60 6.69 -23.59
C ASP A 119 11.11 6.47 -22.15
N GLU A 120 12.02 6.16 -21.22
CA GLU A 120 11.71 6.01 -19.79
C GLU A 120 11.16 7.31 -19.19
N MET A 121 11.77 8.45 -19.52
CA MET A 121 11.29 9.76 -19.10
C MET A 121 9.89 10.04 -19.64
N SER A 122 9.65 9.74 -20.92
CA SER A 122 8.34 9.94 -21.57
C SER A 122 7.26 9.07 -20.93
N GLN A 123 7.58 7.79 -20.68
CA GLN A 123 6.68 6.85 -20.02
C GLN A 123 6.37 7.32 -18.59
N ARG A 124 7.39 7.68 -17.79
CA ARG A 124 7.19 8.19 -16.42
C ARG A 124 6.29 9.42 -16.40
N LEU A 125 6.50 10.38 -17.31
CA LEU A 125 5.67 11.59 -17.41
C LEU A 125 4.23 11.27 -17.81
N GLN A 126 4.04 10.30 -18.70
CA GLN A 126 2.71 9.83 -19.10
C GLN A 126 1.99 9.14 -17.93
N ASP A 127 2.68 8.30 -17.18
CA ASP A 127 2.14 7.65 -15.98
C ASP A 127 1.77 8.66 -14.90
N ASP A 128 2.60 9.70 -14.70
CA ASP A 128 2.30 10.79 -13.77
C ASP A 128 1.05 11.58 -14.17
N LYS A 129 0.85 11.82 -15.48
CA LYS A 129 -0.37 12.45 -16.01
C LYS A 129 -1.58 11.56 -15.77
N ASN A 130 -1.47 10.26 -16.08
CA ASN A 130 -2.55 9.29 -15.90
C ASN A 130 -2.95 9.18 -14.43
N ARG A 131 -1.97 9.09 -13.51
CA ARG A 131 -2.21 9.05 -12.06
C ARG A 131 -2.95 10.29 -11.57
N LYS A 132 -2.54 11.49 -12.02
CA LYS A 132 -3.22 12.75 -11.67
C LYS A 132 -4.63 12.84 -12.25
N ALA A 133 -4.84 12.34 -13.46
CA ALA A 133 -6.17 12.28 -14.06
C ALA A 133 -7.09 11.34 -13.27
N LEU A 134 -6.60 10.16 -12.89
CA LEU A 134 -7.32 9.19 -12.08
C LEU A 134 -7.66 9.74 -10.68
N ASP A 135 -6.72 10.40 -10.01
CA ASP A 135 -6.98 11.03 -8.70
C ASP A 135 -8.12 12.08 -8.78
N ARG A 136 -8.17 12.86 -9.86
CA ARG A 136 -9.25 13.82 -10.10
C ARG A 136 -10.60 13.13 -10.33
N THR A 137 -10.62 12.02 -11.07
CA THR A 137 -11.87 11.29 -11.32
C THR A 137 -12.37 10.63 -10.04
N ILE A 138 -11.49 10.01 -9.26
CA ILE A 138 -11.83 9.42 -7.95
C ILE A 138 -12.44 10.48 -7.03
N LYS A 139 -11.78 11.62 -6.82
CA LYS A 139 -12.31 12.71 -5.99
C LYS A 139 -13.69 13.22 -6.44
N LYS A 140 -13.92 13.26 -7.76
CA LYS A 140 -15.22 13.65 -8.32
C LYS A 140 -16.29 12.62 -8.01
N LEU A 141 -15.96 11.33 -8.14
CA LEU A 141 -16.87 10.22 -7.84
C LEU A 141 -17.19 10.17 -6.34
N GLU A 142 -16.19 10.27 -5.47
CA GLU A 142 -16.39 10.32 -4.01
C GLU A 142 -17.31 11.47 -3.61
N LYS A 143 -17.13 12.67 -4.19
CA LYS A 143 -18.02 13.81 -3.96
C LYS A 143 -19.45 13.53 -4.44
N GLN A 144 -19.61 12.90 -5.60
CA GLN A 144 -20.94 12.54 -6.11
C GLN A 144 -21.62 11.51 -5.24
N GLU A 145 -20.89 10.50 -4.75
CA GLU A 145 -21.43 9.51 -3.82
C GLU A 145 -21.85 10.14 -2.50
N LYS A 146 -21.03 11.04 -1.95
CA LYS A 146 -21.37 11.78 -0.74
C LYS A 146 -22.68 12.57 -0.91
N LEU A 147 -22.81 13.32 -2.00
CA LEU A 147 -24.05 14.06 -2.32
C LEU A 147 -25.26 13.14 -2.51
N LYS A 148 -25.08 11.95 -3.10
CA LYS A 148 -26.15 10.96 -3.24
C LYS A 148 -26.60 10.43 -1.87
N LYS A 149 -25.67 10.13 -0.96
CA LYS A 149 -25.97 9.71 0.41
C LYS A 149 -26.73 10.80 1.17
N GLU A 150 -26.23 12.04 1.16
CA GLU A 150 -26.90 13.19 1.81
C GLU A 150 -28.32 13.44 1.25
N ARG A 151 -28.52 13.30 -0.07
CA ARG A 151 -29.85 13.38 -0.68
C ARG A 151 -30.78 12.26 -0.23
N ALA A 152 -30.28 11.03 -0.17
CA ALA A 152 -31.06 9.88 0.29
C ALA A 152 -31.48 10.04 1.75
N GLU A 153 -30.56 10.46 2.62
CA GLU A 153 -30.82 10.79 4.03
C GLU A 153 -31.88 11.89 4.17
N ARG A 154 -31.76 12.99 3.39
CA ARG A 154 -32.76 14.06 3.40
C ARG A 154 -34.14 13.59 2.97
N ILE A 155 -34.23 12.73 1.95
CA ILE A 155 -35.50 12.13 1.52
C ILE A 155 -36.08 11.25 2.63
N GLU A 156 -35.25 10.47 3.32
CA GLU A 156 -35.69 9.63 4.44
C GLU A 156 -36.22 10.46 5.61
N ILE A 157 -35.52 11.54 5.98
CA ILE A 157 -35.98 12.49 7.00
C ILE A 157 -37.31 13.12 6.59
N LEU A 158 -37.44 13.58 5.35
CA LEU A 158 -38.70 14.16 4.86
C LEU A 158 -39.86 13.17 4.93
N LYS A 159 -39.64 11.89 4.62
CA LYS A 159 -40.66 10.83 4.78
C LYS A 159 -41.11 10.65 6.23
N LYS A 160 -40.21 10.83 7.21
CA LYS A 160 -40.53 10.71 8.65
C LYS A 160 -41.24 11.96 9.18
N VAL A 161 -40.87 13.15 8.70
CA VAL A 161 -41.37 14.45 9.20
C VAL A 161 -42.66 14.90 8.51
N LEU A 162 -42.92 14.49 7.26
CA LEU A 162 -44.16 14.76 6.54
C LEU A 162 -45.05 13.51 6.47
N PRO A 163 -45.78 13.14 7.54
CA PRO A 163 -46.71 12.02 7.49
C PRO A 163 -47.95 12.29 6.62
N PHE A 164 -48.11 13.47 5.98
CA PHE A 164 -49.41 13.91 5.46
C PHE A 164 -49.43 14.72 4.14
N VAL A 165 -48.61 14.41 3.13
CA VAL A 165 -48.83 15.02 1.78
C VAL A 165 -48.76 14.04 0.60
N VAL A 166 -48.70 12.73 0.85
CA VAL A 166 -48.99 11.74 -0.22
C VAL A 166 -50.21 10.93 0.19
N ARG A 167 -51.35 11.62 0.28
CA ARG A 167 -52.65 10.96 0.30
C ARG A 167 -52.87 10.40 -1.09
N LYS A 168 -52.97 9.07 -1.18
CA LYS A 168 -53.43 8.33 -2.36
C LYS A 168 -54.59 9.07 -3.06
N GLY A 169 -54.46 9.31 -4.36
CA GLY A 169 -55.61 9.48 -5.27
C GLY A 169 -56.40 10.78 -5.21
N GLY A 170 -55.81 11.91 -4.82
CA GLY A 170 -56.43 13.21 -5.06
C GLY A 170 -56.08 13.72 -6.45
N GLU A 171 -57.06 13.79 -7.35
CA GLU A 171 -56.94 14.49 -8.63
C GLU A 171 -56.30 15.87 -8.41
N TYR A 172 -55.10 16.06 -8.96
CA TYR A 172 -54.63 17.42 -9.22
C TYR A 172 -55.62 17.99 -10.22
N LYS A 173 -56.63 18.74 -9.73
CA LYS A 173 -57.38 19.66 -10.61
C LYS A 173 -56.31 20.41 -11.37
N ASN A 174 -56.30 20.26 -12.70
CA ASN A 174 -55.43 21.01 -13.60
C ASN A 174 -55.51 22.48 -13.19
N VAL A 175 -54.55 22.94 -12.40
CA VAL A 175 -54.36 24.36 -12.19
C VAL A 175 -53.78 24.80 -13.52
N GLU A 176 -54.61 25.43 -14.35
CA GLU A 176 -54.13 26.00 -15.60
C GLU A 176 -52.86 26.79 -15.28
N PRO A 177 -51.72 26.49 -15.94
CA PRO A 177 -50.49 27.20 -15.68
C PRO A 177 -50.78 28.70 -15.85
N PHE A 178 -50.57 29.48 -14.79
CA PHE A 178 -50.83 30.91 -14.79
C PHE A 178 -49.96 31.56 -15.88
N LYS A 179 -50.58 31.82 -17.04
CA LYS A 179 -49.88 32.39 -18.19
C LYS A 179 -49.63 33.87 -17.89
N LEU A 180 -48.41 34.19 -17.45
CA LEU A 180 -47.92 35.57 -17.22
C LEU A 180 -47.94 36.47 -18.48
N GLY A 181 -48.46 35.99 -19.61
CA GLY A 181 -48.52 36.73 -20.87
C GLY A 181 -47.13 36.96 -21.46
N LYS A 182 -47.07 37.68 -22.58
CA LYS A 182 -45.80 38.10 -23.16
C LYS A 182 -45.19 39.24 -22.29
N ARG A 183 -43.85 39.28 -22.23
CA ARG A 183 -43.07 40.30 -21.51
C ARG A 183 -42.67 41.41 -22.48
N ASN A 184 -43.61 42.29 -22.78
CA ASN A 184 -43.51 43.28 -23.87
C ASN A 184 -43.93 44.69 -23.46
N LYS A 185 -44.17 44.95 -22.16
CA LYS A 185 -44.34 46.32 -21.65
C LYS A 185 -42.98 46.88 -21.25
N ILE A 186 -42.54 47.97 -21.87
CA ILE A 186 -41.25 48.60 -21.55
C ILE A 186 -41.45 49.65 -20.45
N CYS A 187 -40.63 49.62 -19.42
CA CYS A 187 -40.58 50.65 -18.39
C CYS A 187 -40.03 51.95 -18.97
N LYS A 188 -40.71 53.08 -18.73
CA LYS A 188 -40.29 54.38 -19.27
C LYS A 188 -39.00 54.91 -18.63
N GLY A 189 -38.74 54.60 -17.36
CA GLY A 189 -37.54 55.05 -16.66
C GLY A 189 -36.27 54.26 -17.00
N CYS A 190 -36.34 52.93 -17.10
CA CYS A 190 -35.15 52.07 -17.25
C CYS A 190 -35.08 51.23 -18.52
N GLY A 191 -36.12 51.25 -19.38
CA GLY A 191 -36.15 50.45 -20.61
C GLY A 191 -36.32 48.93 -20.42
N ALA A 192 -36.48 48.45 -19.18
CA ALA A 192 -36.69 47.03 -18.90
C ALA A 192 -38.07 46.53 -19.38
N LYS A 193 -38.15 45.29 -19.86
CA LYS A 193 -39.41 44.66 -20.27
C LYS A 193 -40.08 43.96 -19.07
N HIS A 194 -41.32 44.32 -18.79
CA HIS A 194 -42.17 43.79 -17.74
C HIS A 194 -43.34 42.98 -18.30
N PHE A 195 -43.88 42.09 -17.47
CA PHE A 195 -45.12 41.39 -17.79
C PHE A 195 -46.31 42.35 -17.68
N ARG A 196 -47.37 42.09 -18.45
CA ARG A 196 -48.52 43.00 -18.56
C ARG A 196 -49.23 43.23 -17.21
N THR A 197 -49.14 42.24 -16.31
CA THR A 197 -49.75 42.23 -14.97
C THR A 197 -48.88 42.86 -13.88
N GLU A 198 -47.61 43.16 -14.15
CA GLU A 198 -46.75 43.85 -13.20
C GLU A 198 -47.15 45.34 -13.17
N LYS A 199 -47.62 45.81 -12.01
CA LYS A 199 -47.76 47.25 -11.74
C LYS A 199 -46.33 47.83 -11.78
N ALA A 200 -46.07 48.75 -12.71
CA ALA A 200 -44.85 49.55 -12.67
C ALA A 200 -44.80 50.19 -11.28
N GLN A 201 -43.79 49.82 -10.49
CA GLN A 201 -43.53 50.47 -9.21
C GLN A 201 -43.32 51.95 -9.50
N LYS A 202 -44.11 52.81 -8.85
CA LYS A 202 -44.01 54.27 -8.98
C LYS A 202 -42.59 54.69 -8.58
N GLU A 203 -41.95 55.40 -9.49
CA GLU A 203 -40.69 56.10 -9.30
C GLU A 203 -40.85 57.10 -8.14
N TRP A 204 -39.93 57.05 -7.18
CA TRP A 204 -39.53 58.19 -6.34
C TRP A 204 -38.10 58.51 -6.72
#